data_AF-A0A9D5M0M9-F1
#
_entry.id   AF-A0A9D5M0M9-F1
#
_cell.length_a   1.000
_cell.length_b   1.000
_cell.length_c   1.000
_cell.angle_alpha   90.00
_cell.angle_beta   90.00
_cell.angle_gamma   90.00
#
_symmetry.space_group_name_H-M   'P 1'
#
loop_
_entity.id
_entity.type
_entity.pdbx_description
1 polymer ?
#
loop_
_entity_poly.entity_id
_entity_poly.type
_entity_poly.pdbx_seq_one_letter_code
_entity_poly.pdbx_strand_id
1 'polypeptide(L)'
;MRQSKLVSAEEMAAQKNFIQQIHMFYCQQGKKPSAFVETYGCQQNASDSERLMGMLEEMGFSFCSEPDEADLVLYNTCAVRENAELRVFGNIGALKHVKRRRPEMVIGVCGCMMQQAHIAETIRKKYTHVDLVFGTHALYRFPELLWSVLQHQRIFEIADEEGRIAEGITSRRDMPPLARIPIIYGCNNFCTYCIVPYVRGRERSRKIQDILADVCDVAAKGYREVMLLGQNVNSYGNDLEEEIDFASLMRQVCRVEGIERVRFMTSHPKDLSDALIDTMAEEPKICKQLHLPVQSGSDRILRAMNRKYTVAEYLELVDKVRAKMPDIVLTTDIIVGFPGETNEDFEQTLAILKKVQYDTIFSFIYSKRVGTPAAQMPDVMTEEEKHRNFEKMLQVQNEISRRKNDAYHGKVVTVLVEGASKNNSENLTGRTEGGKVVNFPGNASLVGKFVRVRITQSQTWSLFGEIESEEA
;
A
#
# COMPACT_ATOMS: atom_id res chain seq x y z
N MET A 1 2.07 -28.41 -17.03
CA MET A 1 2.96 -27.26 -17.34
C MET A 1 2.52 -26.09 -16.48
N ARG A 2 3.33 -25.68 -15.49
CA ARG A 2 3.09 -24.39 -14.80
C ARG A 2 3.26 -23.29 -15.86
N GLN A 3 2.23 -22.50 -16.12
CA GLN A 3 2.42 -21.26 -16.89
C GLN A 3 3.47 -20.41 -16.18
N SER A 4 4.34 -19.76 -16.96
CA SER A 4 5.37 -18.86 -16.41
C SER A 4 4.69 -17.77 -15.58
N LYS A 5 5.09 -17.65 -14.31
CA LYS A 5 4.68 -16.53 -13.44
C LYS A 5 5.27 -15.19 -13.88
N LEU A 6 6.20 -15.19 -14.84
CA LEU A 6 6.84 -14.01 -15.41
C LEU A 6 6.24 -13.69 -16.78
N VAL A 7 6.09 -12.40 -17.06
CA VAL A 7 5.87 -11.89 -18.42
C VAL A 7 7.14 -12.14 -19.25
N SER A 8 6.97 -12.59 -20.49
CA SER A 8 8.11 -12.90 -21.35
C SER A 8 8.88 -11.65 -21.78
N ALA A 9 10.16 -11.83 -22.13
CA ALA A 9 10.98 -10.74 -22.67
C ALA A 9 10.41 -10.19 -24.00
N GLU A 10 9.77 -11.04 -24.81
CA GLU A 10 9.10 -10.65 -26.05
C GLU A 10 7.89 -9.74 -25.78
N GLU A 11 7.03 -10.11 -24.83
CA GLU A 11 5.91 -9.26 -24.41
C GLU A 11 6.41 -7.92 -23.87
N MET A 12 7.45 -7.91 -23.03
CA MET A 12 8.04 -6.67 -22.52
C MET A 12 8.67 -5.82 -23.64
N ALA A 13 9.31 -6.43 -24.62
CA ALA A 13 9.85 -5.72 -25.79
C ALA A 13 8.74 -5.12 -26.66
N ALA A 14 7.61 -5.81 -26.81
CA ALA A 14 6.44 -5.26 -27.51
C ALA A 14 5.92 -3.99 -26.82
N GLN A 15 5.88 -3.96 -25.48
CA GLN A 15 5.47 -2.76 -24.75
C GLN A 15 6.42 -1.57 -24.97
N LYS A 16 7.74 -1.82 -25.06
CA LYS A 16 8.71 -0.77 -25.44
C LYS A 16 8.46 -0.21 -26.84
N ASN A 17 8.05 -1.06 -27.79
CA ASN A 17 7.68 -0.59 -29.13
C ASN A 17 6.43 0.31 -29.09
N PHE A 18 5.41 -0.04 -28.30
CA PHE A 18 4.23 0.82 -28.12
C PHE A 18 4.57 2.16 -27.45
N ILE A 19 5.47 2.17 -26.47
CA ILE A 19 5.98 3.40 -25.86
C ILE A 19 6.57 4.33 -26.93
N GLN A 20 7.43 3.80 -27.81
CA GLN A 20 8.02 4.57 -28.91
C GLN A 20 6.98 5.07 -29.92
N GLN A 21 5.98 4.24 -30.26
CA GLN A 21 4.89 4.63 -31.17
C GLN A 21 4.07 5.79 -30.61
N ILE A 22 3.71 5.74 -29.33
CA ILE A 22 2.98 6.82 -28.64
C ILE A 22 3.82 8.10 -28.62
N HIS A 23 5.11 7.99 -28.28
CA HIS A 23 6.01 9.13 -28.28
C HIS A 23 6.07 9.80 -29.67
N MET A 24 6.30 9.02 -30.72
CA MET A 24 6.32 9.50 -32.11
C MET A 24 5.00 10.13 -32.54
N PHE A 25 3.86 9.56 -32.14
CA PHE A 25 2.53 10.07 -32.45
C PHE A 25 2.31 11.50 -31.92
N TYR A 26 2.74 11.80 -30.70
CA TYR A 26 2.65 13.16 -30.15
C TYR A 26 3.70 14.10 -30.73
N CYS A 27 4.93 13.63 -30.95
CA CYS A 27 5.98 14.41 -31.60
C CYS A 27 5.60 14.87 -33.01
N GLN A 28 4.99 14.00 -33.82
CA GLN A 28 4.51 14.34 -35.17
C GLN A 28 3.41 15.41 -35.17
N GLN A 29 2.65 15.52 -34.09
CA GLN A 29 1.66 16.57 -33.89
C GLN A 29 2.25 17.86 -33.30
N GLY A 30 3.56 17.90 -33.02
CA GLY A 30 4.20 19.01 -32.33
C GLY A 30 3.67 19.24 -30.91
N LYS A 31 3.10 18.20 -30.28
CA LYS A 31 2.48 18.27 -28.95
C LYS A 31 3.38 17.64 -27.91
N LYS A 32 3.42 18.26 -26.73
CA LYS A 32 3.94 17.65 -25.51
C LYS A 32 2.76 17.28 -24.62
N PRO A 33 2.36 16.00 -24.54
CA PRO A 33 1.13 15.65 -23.86
C PRO A 33 1.28 15.80 -22.35
N SER A 34 0.16 16.07 -21.67
CA SER A 34 0.09 16.13 -20.20
C SER A 34 -0.77 14.99 -19.64
N ALA A 35 -0.34 14.43 -18.50
CA ALA A 35 -1.07 13.40 -17.77
C ALA A 35 -1.37 13.86 -16.35
N PHE A 36 -2.57 13.52 -15.88
CA PHE A 36 -2.96 13.60 -14.49
C PHE A 36 -3.18 12.17 -13.98
N VAL A 37 -2.42 11.76 -12.97
CA VAL A 37 -2.50 10.43 -12.38
C VAL A 37 -2.88 10.58 -10.91
N GLU A 38 -4.04 10.05 -10.54
CA GLU A 38 -4.55 10.14 -9.18
C GLU A 38 -4.71 8.74 -8.59
N THR A 39 -4.20 8.57 -7.38
CA THR A 39 -4.08 7.26 -6.74
C THR A 39 -4.99 7.17 -5.52
N TYR A 40 -5.97 6.28 -5.61
CA TYR A 40 -6.83 5.90 -4.50
C TYR A 40 -6.48 4.51 -3.99
N GLY A 41 -6.05 4.40 -2.74
CA GLY A 41 -5.86 3.08 -2.13
C GLY A 41 -4.76 2.96 -1.10
N CYS A 42 -3.97 1.91 -1.28
CA CYS A 42 -2.88 1.51 -0.39
C CYS A 42 -1.50 1.72 -1.01
N GLN A 43 -0.45 1.34 -0.28
CA GLN A 43 0.94 1.46 -0.74
C GLN A 43 1.21 0.68 -2.04
N GLN A 44 0.46 -0.40 -2.30
CA GLN A 44 0.54 -1.13 -3.56
C GLN A 44 0.00 -0.30 -4.74
N ASN A 45 -1.13 0.40 -4.56
CA ASN A 45 -1.65 1.31 -5.59
C ASN A 45 -0.66 2.45 -5.84
N ALA A 46 -0.01 3.00 -4.80
CA ALA A 46 1.03 4.00 -4.98
C ALA A 46 2.19 3.48 -5.84
N SER A 47 2.71 2.27 -5.55
CA SER A 47 3.77 1.66 -6.35
C SER A 47 3.33 1.34 -7.79
N ASP A 48 2.08 0.90 -7.99
CA ASP A 48 1.51 0.67 -9.31
C ASP A 48 1.42 2.00 -10.11
N SER A 49 1.06 3.10 -9.46
CA SER A 49 1.04 4.43 -10.07
C SER A 49 2.43 4.94 -10.42
N GLU A 50 3.44 4.70 -9.57
CA GLU A 50 4.84 5.04 -9.88
C GLU A 50 5.29 4.36 -11.20
N ARG A 51 4.90 3.11 -11.42
CA ARG A 51 5.16 2.38 -12.67
C ARG A 51 4.39 2.94 -13.86
N LEU A 52 3.10 3.25 -13.68
CA LEU A 52 2.28 3.86 -14.72
C LEU A 52 2.85 5.23 -15.15
N MET A 53 3.25 6.04 -14.18
CA MET A 53 3.90 7.33 -14.43
C MET A 53 5.27 7.18 -15.11
N GLY A 54 6.06 6.16 -14.75
CA GLY A 54 7.33 5.90 -15.44
C GLY A 54 7.12 5.54 -16.92
N MET A 55 6.15 4.69 -17.23
CA MET A 55 5.79 4.39 -18.63
C MET A 55 5.27 5.63 -19.38
N LEU A 56 4.48 6.49 -18.73
CA LEU A 56 4.01 7.75 -19.32
C LEU A 56 5.15 8.73 -19.61
N GLU A 57 6.12 8.83 -18.71
CA GLU A 57 7.30 9.67 -18.90
C GLU A 57 8.12 9.20 -20.11
N GLU A 58 8.32 7.89 -20.27
CA GLU A 58 8.97 7.31 -21.45
C GLU A 58 8.19 7.54 -22.75
N MET A 59 6.85 7.62 -22.68
CA MET A 59 5.99 8.01 -23.81
C MET A 59 6.06 9.51 -24.12
N GLY A 60 6.72 10.33 -23.30
CA GLY A 60 6.86 11.78 -23.49
C GLY A 60 5.80 12.63 -22.79
N PHE A 61 5.01 12.07 -21.87
CA PHE A 61 4.06 12.84 -21.08
C PHE A 61 4.77 13.68 -20.02
N SER A 62 4.29 14.92 -19.88
CA SER A 62 4.49 15.73 -18.68
C SER A 62 3.34 15.51 -17.69
N PHE A 63 3.47 15.96 -16.45
CA PHE A 63 2.44 15.78 -15.43
C PHE A 63 1.87 17.12 -14.97
N CYS A 64 0.54 17.20 -14.86
CA CYS A 64 -0.18 18.37 -14.35
C CYS A 64 -0.88 18.04 -13.03
N SER A 65 -1.24 19.09 -12.27
CA SER A 65 -1.94 18.95 -10.98
C SER A 65 -3.46 18.94 -11.14
N GLU A 66 -3.98 19.42 -12.27
CA GLU A 66 -5.41 19.52 -12.51
C GLU A 66 -5.85 18.56 -13.63
N PRO A 67 -6.95 17.80 -13.44
CA PRO A 67 -7.40 16.83 -14.43
C PRO A 67 -7.96 17.49 -15.70
N ASP A 68 -8.50 18.71 -15.61
CA ASP A 68 -9.10 19.44 -16.74
C ASP A 68 -8.05 19.89 -17.78
N GLU A 69 -6.80 20.02 -17.36
CA GLU A 69 -5.67 20.42 -18.19
C GLU A 69 -5.02 19.23 -18.91
N ALA A 70 -5.23 18.01 -18.41
CA ALA A 70 -4.56 16.80 -18.89
C ALA A 70 -5.07 16.34 -20.27
N ASP A 71 -4.16 15.84 -21.11
CA ASP A 71 -4.50 15.05 -22.29
C ASP A 71 -4.85 13.60 -21.92
N LEU A 72 -4.33 13.11 -20.79
CA LEU A 72 -4.68 11.81 -20.20
C LEU A 72 -4.99 11.97 -18.71
N VAL A 73 -6.19 11.57 -18.29
CA VAL A 73 -6.53 11.39 -16.87
C VAL A 73 -6.55 9.90 -16.56
N LEU A 74 -5.76 9.47 -15.57
CA LEU A 74 -5.71 8.09 -15.12
C LEU A 74 -6.00 7.98 -13.61
N TYR A 75 -7.10 7.34 -13.26
CA TYR A 75 -7.42 7.01 -11.87
C TYR A 75 -6.96 5.58 -11.54
N ASN A 76 -6.01 5.41 -10.63
CA ASN A 76 -5.61 4.10 -10.09
C ASN A 76 -6.33 3.84 -8.76
N THR A 77 -7.08 2.75 -8.68
CA THR A 77 -8.14 2.60 -7.67
C THR A 77 -8.03 1.29 -6.89
N CYS A 78 -8.55 1.30 -5.66
CA CYS A 78 -8.50 0.17 -4.73
C CYS A 78 -9.88 -0.48 -4.60
N ALA A 79 -9.92 -1.82 -4.51
CA ALA A 79 -11.14 -2.59 -4.26
C ALA A 79 -11.48 -2.76 -2.76
N VAL A 80 -10.60 -2.31 -1.87
CA VAL A 80 -10.68 -2.64 -0.43
C VAL A 80 -11.40 -1.55 0.37
N ARG A 81 -11.46 -0.31 -0.15
CA ARG A 81 -12.05 0.85 0.55
C ARG A 81 -13.24 1.41 -0.22
N GLU A 82 -14.42 1.37 0.40
CA GLU A 82 -15.68 1.84 -0.20
C GLU A 82 -15.64 3.32 -0.59
N ASN A 83 -15.01 4.16 0.24
CA ASN A 83 -14.79 5.58 -0.09
C ASN A 83 -13.98 5.80 -1.36
N ALA A 84 -13.13 4.84 -1.77
CA ALA A 84 -12.39 4.95 -3.02
C ALA A 84 -13.34 4.78 -4.23
N GLU A 85 -14.31 3.87 -4.15
CA GLU A 85 -15.29 3.63 -5.23
C GLU A 85 -16.15 4.87 -5.48
N LEU A 86 -16.73 5.45 -4.42
CA LEU A 86 -17.57 6.65 -4.51
C LEU A 86 -16.82 7.84 -5.10
N ARG A 87 -15.57 8.08 -4.67
CA ARG A 87 -14.74 9.19 -5.18
C ARG A 87 -14.46 9.04 -6.66
N VAL A 88 -14.11 7.84 -7.11
CA VAL A 88 -13.83 7.58 -8.53
C VAL A 88 -15.05 7.86 -9.38
N PHE A 89 -16.22 7.35 -8.99
CA PHE A 89 -17.47 7.60 -9.72
C PHE A 89 -17.84 9.09 -9.81
N GLY A 90 -17.62 9.85 -8.73
CA GLY A 90 -17.81 11.31 -8.74
C GLY A 90 -16.85 12.00 -9.70
N ASN A 91 -15.56 11.68 -9.61
CA ASN A 91 -14.52 12.33 -10.41
C ASN A 91 -14.62 12.02 -11.90
N ILE A 92 -14.85 10.75 -12.28
CA ILE A 92 -15.08 10.42 -13.70
C ILE A 92 -16.37 11.10 -14.20
N GLY A 93 -17.39 11.24 -13.36
CA GLY A 93 -18.62 11.95 -13.70
C GLY A 93 -18.37 13.43 -14.03
N ALA A 94 -17.54 14.10 -13.23
CA ALA A 94 -17.18 15.51 -13.42
C ALA A 94 -16.49 15.77 -14.77
N LEU A 95 -15.67 14.83 -15.25
CA LEU A 95 -14.93 14.96 -16.52
C LEU A 95 -15.79 14.81 -17.77
N LYS A 96 -17.07 14.44 -17.65
CA LYS A 96 -17.98 14.28 -18.80
C LYS A 96 -18.07 15.56 -19.65
N HIS A 97 -18.16 16.72 -19.01
CA HIS A 97 -18.26 18.00 -19.71
C HIS A 97 -16.92 18.42 -20.33
N VAL A 98 -15.80 18.07 -19.69
CA VAL A 98 -14.45 18.33 -20.18
C VAL A 98 -14.20 17.51 -21.45
N LYS A 99 -14.41 16.19 -21.41
CA LYS A 99 -14.28 15.28 -22.55
C LYS A 99 -15.17 15.67 -23.73
N ARG A 100 -16.35 16.24 -23.49
CA ARG A 100 -17.21 16.77 -24.57
C ARG A 100 -16.61 17.99 -25.28
N ARG A 101 -15.86 18.84 -24.55
CA ARG A 101 -15.14 19.99 -25.12
C ARG A 101 -13.79 19.61 -25.72
N ARG A 102 -13.16 18.55 -25.20
CA ARG A 102 -11.87 17.99 -25.61
C ARG A 102 -12.01 16.49 -25.94
N PRO A 103 -12.58 16.13 -27.11
CA PRO A 103 -12.82 14.72 -27.46
C PRO A 103 -11.55 13.85 -27.48
N GLU A 104 -10.39 14.47 -27.73
CA GLU A 104 -9.08 13.86 -27.76
C GLU A 104 -8.51 13.49 -26.38
N MET A 105 -9.06 14.06 -25.30
CA MET A 105 -8.64 13.75 -23.93
C MET A 105 -8.92 12.27 -23.61
N VAL A 106 -7.94 11.51 -23.15
CA VAL A 106 -8.15 10.12 -22.74
C VAL A 106 -8.52 10.05 -21.26
N ILE A 107 -9.58 9.32 -20.92
CA ILE A 107 -9.97 9.05 -19.52
C ILE A 107 -9.82 7.56 -19.24
N GLY A 108 -8.92 7.24 -18.31
CA GLY A 108 -8.59 5.88 -17.87
C GLY A 108 -8.94 5.62 -16.41
N VAL A 109 -9.39 4.40 -16.12
CA VAL A 109 -9.56 3.89 -14.74
C VAL A 109 -8.90 2.52 -14.64
N CYS A 110 -8.06 2.33 -13.63
CA CYS A 110 -7.32 1.09 -13.43
C CYS A 110 -7.24 0.66 -11.98
N GLY A 111 -6.60 -0.49 -11.73
CA GLY A 111 -6.30 -0.99 -10.40
C GLY A 111 -7.25 -2.08 -9.92
N CYS A 112 -7.16 -2.42 -8.62
CA CYS A 112 -7.88 -3.56 -8.03
C CYS A 112 -9.39 -3.49 -8.24
N MET A 113 -9.96 -2.28 -8.18
CA MET A 113 -11.40 -2.07 -8.28
C MET A 113 -11.94 -2.53 -9.65
N MET A 114 -11.16 -2.37 -10.72
CA MET A 114 -11.57 -2.73 -12.09
C MET A 114 -11.65 -4.24 -12.31
N GLN A 115 -11.03 -5.04 -11.44
CA GLN A 115 -11.15 -6.49 -11.46
C GLN A 115 -12.50 -6.98 -10.90
N GLN A 116 -13.29 -6.10 -10.28
CA GLN A 116 -14.65 -6.42 -9.87
C GLN A 116 -15.60 -6.25 -11.07
N ALA A 117 -16.08 -7.35 -11.63
CA ALA A 117 -16.89 -7.36 -12.85
C ALA A 117 -18.07 -6.37 -12.82
N HIS A 118 -18.79 -6.29 -11.70
CA HIS A 118 -19.94 -5.38 -11.54
C HIS A 118 -19.54 -3.88 -11.59
N ILE A 119 -18.34 -3.53 -11.12
CA ILE A 119 -17.82 -2.16 -11.20
C ILE A 119 -17.42 -1.83 -12.63
N ALA A 120 -16.66 -2.71 -13.28
CA ALA A 120 -16.24 -2.52 -14.67
C ALA A 120 -17.46 -2.43 -15.60
N GLU A 121 -18.50 -3.23 -15.38
CA GLU A 121 -19.76 -3.18 -16.12
C GLU A 121 -20.52 -1.87 -15.87
N THR A 122 -20.51 -1.36 -14.63
CA THR A 122 -21.09 -0.06 -14.30
C THR A 122 -20.40 1.07 -15.06
N ILE A 123 -19.06 1.06 -15.13
CA ILE A 123 -18.29 2.01 -15.94
C ILE A 123 -18.61 1.87 -17.43
N ARG A 124 -18.65 0.63 -17.92
CA ARG A 124 -18.97 0.33 -19.33
C ARG A 124 -20.31 0.91 -19.75
N LYS A 125 -21.36 0.74 -18.92
CA LYS A 125 -22.74 1.13 -19.21
C LYS A 125 -23.05 2.60 -18.90
N LYS A 126 -22.62 3.12 -17.74
CA LYS A 126 -23.00 4.47 -17.26
C LYS A 126 -22.03 5.57 -17.66
N TYR A 127 -20.74 5.25 -17.79
CA TYR A 127 -19.67 6.22 -18.02
C TYR A 127 -19.05 6.00 -19.41
N THR A 128 -19.85 6.24 -20.45
CA THR A 128 -19.48 5.99 -21.85
C THR A 128 -18.32 6.85 -22.35
N HIS A 129 -18.01 7.95 -21.65
CA HIS A 129 -16.89 8.84 -21.91
C HIS A 129 -15.57 8.38 -21.30
N VAL A 130 -15.54 7.26 -20.58
CA VAL A 130 -14.30 6.60 -20.13
C VAL A 130 -13.78 5.72 -21.27
N ASP A 131 -12.56 6.00 -21.73
CA ASP A 131 -11.95 5.37 -22.90
C ASP A 131 -11.20 4.08 -22.56
N LEU A 132 -10.57 4.03 -21.38
CA LEU A 132 -9.67 2.96 -20.98
C LEU A 132 -10.04 2.41 -19.59
N VAL A 133 -10.24 1.10 -19.50
CA VAL A 133 -10.40 0.39 -18.22
C VAL A 133 -9.50 -0.83 -18.21
N PHE A 134 -8.67 -1.00 -17.18
CA PHE A 134 -7.84 -2.20 -17.06
C PHE A 134 -7.58 -2.64 -15.62
N GLY A 135 -7.47 -3.96 -15.45
CA GLY A 135 -7.19 -4.60 -14.17
C GLY A 135 -5.72 -4.53 -13.73
N THR A 136 -5.44 -5.03 -12.54
CA THR A 136 -4.10 -5.09 -11.93
C THR A 136 -3.12 -5.97 -12.72
N HIS A 137 -3.64 -6.99 -13.42
CA HIS A 137 -2.86 -7.95 -14.18
C HIS A 137 -2.38 -7.40 -15.53
N ALA A 138 -3.08 -6.40 -16.06
CA ALA A 138 -2.78 -5.77 -17.34
C ALA A 138 -1.90 -4.53 -17.23
N LEU A 139 -1.40 -4.18 -16.02
CA LEU A 139 -0.64 -2.95 -15.80
C LEU A 139 0.55 -2.80 -16.77
N TYR A 140 1.29 -3.89 -17.01
CA TYR A 140 2.44 -3.85 -17.92
C TYR A 140 2.05 -3.65 -19.39
N ARG A 141 0.81 -3.98 -19.77
CA ARG A 141 0.24 -3.76 -21.12
C ARG A 141 -0.31 -2.35 -21.30
N PHE A 142 -0.20 -1.48 -20.30
CA PHE A 142 -0.70 -0.11 -20.39
C PHE A 142 -0.27 0.63 -21.68
N PRO A 143 0.99 0.53 -22.17
CA PRO A 143 1.37 1.12 -23.45
C PRO A 143 0.53 0.62 -24.64
N GLU A 144 0.37 -0.68 -24.80
CA GLU A 144 -0.46 -1.30 -25.85
C GLU A 144 -1.93 -0.85 -25.75
N LEU A 145 -2.47 -0.83 -24.54
CA LEU A 145 -3.87 -0.45 -24.31
C LEU A 145 -4.10 1.03 -24.60
N LEU A 146 -3.18 1.90 -24.19
CA LEU A 146 -3.25 3.33 -24.49
C LEU A 146 -3.11 3.60 -25.99
N TRP A 147 -2.19 2.91 -26.66
CA TRP A 147 -2.04 3.02 -28.12
C TRP A 147 -3.35 2.68 -28.84
N SER A 148 -4.01 1.59 -28.45
CA SER A 148 -5.31 1.19 -29.02
C SER A 148 -6.38 2.26 -28.83
N VAL A 149 -6.37 2.95 -27.69
CA VAL A 149 -7.28 4.09 -27.41
C VAL A 149 -6.98 5.29 -28.31
N LEU A 150 -5.70 5.60 -28.53
CA LEU A 150 -5.29 6.64 -29.47
C LEU A 150 -5.67 6.30 -30.92
N GLN A 151 -5.85 5.01 -31.25
CA GLN A 151 -6.44 4.52 -32.51
C GLN A 151 -7.98 4.45 -32.48
N HIS A 152 -8.62 5.24 -31.61
CA HIS A 152 -10.08 5.39 -31.48
C HIS A 152 -10.84 4.14 -31.00
N GLN A 153 -10.18 3.26 -30.23
CA GLN A 153 -10.86 2.12 -29.60
C GLN A 153 -11.17 2.40 -28.13
N ARG A 154 -12.37 2.04 -27.68
CA ARG A 154 -12.70 2.01 -26.25
C ARG A 154 -12.31 0.65 -25.67
N ILE A 155 -11.39 0.64 -24.71
CA ILE A 155 -10.72 -0.58 -24.23
C ILE A 155 -11.16 -0.94 -22.81
N PHE A 156 -11.48 -2.22 -22.60
CA PHE A 156 -11.80 -2.81 -21.29
C PHE A 156 -11.03 -4.12 -21.14
N GLU A 157 -9.84 -4.06 -20.57
CA GLU A 157 -8.95 -5.19 -20.33
C GLU A 157 -9.04 -5.65 -18.87
N ILE A 158 -10.04 -6.48 -18.61
CA ILE A 158 -10.38 -7.01 -17.28
C ILE A 158 -10.39 -8.55 -17.29
N ALA A 159 -9.57 -9.15 -18.16
CA ALA A 159 -9.47 -10.60 -18.25
C ALA A 159 -9.08 -11.20 -16.89
N ASP A 160 -9.80 -12.26 -16.53
CA ASP A 160 -9.53 -13.07 -15.33
C ASP A 160 -8.37 -14.02 -15.64
N GLU A 161 -7.16 -13.45 -15.70
CA GLU A 161 -5.92 -14.19 -15.90
C GLU A 161 -5.20 -14.41 -14.57
N GLU A 162 -4.48 -15.53 -14.45
CA GLU A 162 -3.49 -15.67 -13.40
C GLU A 162 -2.42 -14.59 -13.59
N GLY A 163 -2.45 -13.56 -12.75
CA GLY A 163 -1.52 -12.43 -12.86
C GLY A 163 -0.07 -12.88 -13.03
N ARG A 164 0.72 -12.11 -13.78
CA ARG A 164 2.14 -12.36 -14.02
C ARG A 164 2.99 -11.20 -13.49
N ILE A 165 4.24 -11.49 -13.19
CA ILE A 165 5.24 -10.51 -12.76
C ILE A 165 5.91 -9.93 -14.01
N ALA A 166 5.81 -8.63 -14.19
CA ALA A 166 6.53 -7.89 -15.21
C ALA A 166 7.72 -7.16 -14.57
N GLU A 167 8.92 -7.52 -15.02
CA GLU A 167 10.19 -6.94 -14.56
C GLU A 167 10.69 -5.88 -15.54
N GLY A 168 11.55 -4.96 -15.08
CA GLY A 168 12.15 -3.93 -15.93
C GLY A 168 11.21 -2.79 -16.35
N ILE A 169 10.12 -2.56 -15.59
CA ILE A 169 9.25 -1.40 -15.77
C ILE A 169 9.83 -0.21 -15.02
N THR A 170 10.12 0.86 -15.73
CA THR A 170 10.57 2.13 -15.14
C THR A 170 9.52 2.69 -14.20
N SER A 171 9.96 3.12 -13.02
CA SER A 171 9.09 3.74 -12.01
C SER A 171 9.48 5.20 -11.82
N ARG A 172 8.53 6.10 -12.02
CA ARG A 172 8.66 7.51 -11.64
C ARG A 172 8.22 7.66 -10.20
N ARG A 173 9.18 7.95 -9.32
CA ARG A 173 8.95 8.11 -7.89
C ARG A 173 8.99 9.60 -7.54
N ASP A 174 8.12 10.02 -6.64
CA ASP A 174 8.26 11.33 -6.02
C ASP A 174 9.57 11.39 -5.22
N MET A 175 10.05 12.61 -4.96
CA MET A 175 11.34 12.87 -4.32
C MET A 175 11.53 12.08 -3.00
N PRO A 176 12.79 11.78 -2.61
CA PRO A 176 13.17 11.04 -1.39
C PRO A 176 12.39 11.48 -0.13
N PRO A 177 12.20 10.58 0.87
CA PRO A 177 13.23 9.64 1.29
C PRO A 177 12.93 8.13 1.14
N LEU A 178 11.68 7.75 0.84
CA LEU A 178 11.21 6.36 0.91
C LEU A 178 10.92 5.76 -0.47
N ALA A 179 11.55 4.64 -0.78
CA ALA A 179 11.23 3.84 -1.97
C ALA A 179 10.35 2.63 -1.62
N ARG A 180 9.32 2.40 -2.43
CA ARG A 180 8.39 1.26 -2.31
C ARG A 180 8.78 0.16 -3.28
N ILE A 181 9.14 -1.01 -2.78
CA ILE A 181 9.65 -2.13 -3.60
C ILE A 181 8.72 -3.32 -3.42
N PRO A 182 7.82 -3.61 -4.38
CA PRO A 182 7.06 -4.86 -4.37
C PRO A 182 8.01 -6.05 -4.42
N ILE A 183 7.80 -7.04 -3.56
CA ILE A 183 8.58 -8.29 -3.53
C ILE A 183 7.72 -9.52 -3.81
N ILE A 184 6.42 -9.42 -3.57
CA ILE A 184 5.44 -10.49 -3.77
C ILE A 184 4.10 -9.88 -4.17
N TYR A 185 3.36 -10.56 -5.03
CA TYR A 185 2.00 -10.19 -5.43
C TYR A 185 1.02 -11.29 -5.10
N GLY A 186 -0.25 -10.93 -4.85
CA GLY A 186 -1.30 -11.89 -4.55
C GLY A 186 -1.21 -12.44 -3.13
N CYS A 187 -2.20 -13.24 -2.73
CA CYS A 187 -2.30 -13.77 -1.37
C CYS A 187 -3.03 -15.11 -1.36
N ASN A 188 -2.47 -16.11 -0.68
CA ASN A 188 -3.04 -17.45 -0.58
C ASN A 188 -3.84 -17.67 0.72
N ASN A 189 -4.07 -16.64 1.53
CA ASN A 189 -4.74 -16.78 2.82
C ASN A 189 -6.27 -16.93 2.71
N PHE A 190 -6.90 -16.36 1.67
CA PHE A 190 -8.35 -16.42 1.46
C PHE A 190 -9.16 -16.12 2.73
N CYS A 191 -8.80 -15.06 3.45
CA CYS A 191 -9.61 -14.58 4.57
C CYS A 191 -11.02 -14.24 4.06
N THR A 192 -12.07 -14.64 4.76
CA THR A 192 -13.44 -14.65 4.20
C THR A 192 -13.96 -13.26 3.84
N TYR A 193 -13.42 -12.19 4.42
CA TYR A 193 -13.75 -10.79 4.11
C TYR A 193 -12.86 -10.17 3.01
N CYS A 194 -11.78 -10.83 2.62
CA CYS A 194 -10.74 -10.22 1.81
C CYS A 194 -10.94 -10.49 0.31
N ILE A 195 -11.12 -9.42 -0.46
CA ILE A 195 -11.27 -9.50 -1.92
C ILE A 195 -9.93 -9.71 -2.65
N VAL A 196 -8.80 -9.46 -1.99
CA VAL A 196 -7.46 -9.42 -2.58
C VAL A 196 -7.08 -10.68 -3.37
N PRO A 197 -7.29 -11.91 -2.88
CA PRO A 197 -6.95 -13.12 -3.65
C PRO A 197 -7.67 -13.21 -5.00
N TYR A 198 -8.84 -12.59 -5.12
CA TYR A 198 -9.65 -12.59 -6.34
C TYR A 198 -9.23 -11.49 -7.32
N VAL A 199 -8.78 -10.34 -6.82
CA VAL A 199 -8.40 -9.18 -7.68
C VAL A 199 -6.90 -9.03 -7.92
N ARG A 200 -6.08 -9.81 -7.21
CA ARG A 200 -4.62 -9.85 -7.36
C ARG A 200 -4.11 -11.29 -7.60
N GLY A 201 -4.98 -12.29 -7.57
CA GLY A 201 -4.63 -13.69 -7.77
C GLY A 201 -3.80 -14.30 -6.64
N ARG A 202 -3.25 -15.48 -6.91
CA ARG A 202 -2.38 -16.25 -6.01
C ARG A 202 -1.01 -15.60 -5.80
N GLU A 203 -0.32 -16.05 -4.75
CA GLU A 203 1.03 -15.57 -4.42
C GLU A 203 2.03 -15.84 -5.55
N ARG A 204 2.79 -14.79 -5.88
CA ARG A 204 3.87 -14.80 -6.86
C ARG A 204 5.02 -13.95 -6.33
N SER A 205 6.09 -14.59 -5.87
CA SER A 205 7.29 -13.90 -5.41
C SER A 205 8.16 -13.48 -6.59
N ARG A 206 8.75 -12.29 -6.49
CA ARG A 206 9.80 -11.85 -7.41
C ARG A 206 11.11 -12.56 -7.09
N LYS A 207 11.97 -12.72 -8.08
CA LYS A 207 13.33 -13.24 -7.84
C LYS A 207 14.12 -12.22 -7.04
N ILE A 208 15.01 -12.72 -6.19
CA ILE A 208 15.82 -11.84 -5.34
C ILE A 208 16.72 -10.91 -6.14
N GLN A 209 17.26 -11.37 -7.27
CA GLN A 209 18.14 -10.57 -8.13
C GLN A 209 17.44 -9.31 -8.64
N ASP A 210 16.17 -9.44 -9.07
CA ASP A 210 15.36 -8.31 -9.54
C ASP A 210 15.02 -7.35 -8.38
N ILE A 211 14.73 -7.89 -7.18
CA ILE A 211 14.48 -7.06 -5.99
C ILE A 211 15.74 -6.28 -5.60
N LEU A 212 16.91 -6.92 -5.54
CA LEU A 212 18.16 -6.27 -5.17
C LEU A 212 18.59 -5.24 -6.22
N ALA A 213 18.34 -5.51 -7.52
CA ALA A 213 18.58 -4.53 -8.57
C ALA A 213 17.76 -3.25 -8.35
N ASP A 214 16.46 -3.38 -8.03
CA ASP A 214 15.61 -2.23 -7.71
C ASP A 214 16.10 -1.48 -6.46
N VAL A 215 16.53 -2.21 -5.43
CA VAL A 215 17.04 -1.61 -4.18
C VAL A 215 18.34 -0.84 -4.44
N CYS A 216 19.26 -1.40 -5.22
CA CYS A 216 20.49 -0.73 -5.62
C CYS A 216 20.22 0.51 -6.48
N ASP A 217 19.27 0.46 -7.40
CA ASP A 217 18.86 1.61 -8.23
C ASP A 217 18.34 2.77 -7.37
N VAL A 218 17.45 2.49 -6.42
CA VAL A 218 16.93 3.55 -5.53
C VAL A 218 17.99 4.06 -4.56
N ALA A 219 18.90 3.19 -4.09
CA ALA A 219 20.04 3.63 -3.28
C ALA A 219 20.94 4.62 -4.05
N ALA A 220 21.25 4.31 -5.32
CA ALA A 220 22.03 5.19 -6.19
C ALA A 220 21.34 6.54 -6.47
N LYS A 221 20.00 6.56 -6.44
CA LYS A 221 19.17 7.78 -6.56
C LYS A 221 19.00 8.54 -5.25
N GLY A 222 19.63 8.10 -4.16
CA GLY A 222 19.65 8.79 -2.87
C GLY A 222 18.48 8.48 -1.94
N TYR A 223 17.67 7.46 -2.24
CA TYR A 223 16.67 6.97 -1.28
C TYR A 223 17.37 6.31 -0.09
N ARG A 224 16.96 6.68 1.13
CA ARG A 224 17.59 6.21 2.37
C ARG A 224 16.78 5.12 3.08
N GLU A 225 15.48 5.08 2.84
CA GLU A 225 14.58 4.05 3.36
C GLU A 225 13.94 3.27 2.22
N VAL A 226 13.85 1.94 2.39
CA VAL A 226 13.13 1.04 1.49
C VAL A 226 12.01 0.35 2.26
N MET A 227 10.80 0.39 1.71
CA MET A 227 9.67 -0.40 2.17
C MET A 227 9.40 -1.56 1.20
N LEU A 228 9.63 -2.78 1.68
CA LEU A 228 9.26 -3.99 0.96
C LEU A 228 7.73 -4.19 1.03
N LEU A 229 7.11 -4.37 -0.13
CA LEU A 229 5.67 -4.43 -0.30
C LEU A 229 5.18 -5.79 -0.79
N GLY A 230 4.00 -6.15 -0.31
CA GLY A 230 3.24 -7.30 -0.76
C GLY A 230 1.83 -7.28 -0.20
N GLN A 231 1.07 -8.33 -0.45
CA GLN A 231 -0.21 -8.56 0.25
C GLN A 231 -0.01 -9.41 1.51
N ASN A 232 0.97 -10.32 1.48
CA ASN A 232 1.50 -11.03 2.64
C ASN A 232 3.01 -11.21 2.43
N VAL A 233 3.82 -10.28 2.95
CA VAL A 233 5.28 -10.32 2.72
C VAL A 233 5.94 -11.50 3.41
N ASN A 234 5.35 -12.03 4.48
CA ASN A 234 5.91 -13.17 5.20
C ASN A 234 5.87 -14.47 4.39
N SER A 235 5.00 -14.57 3.38
CA SER A 235 4.96 -15.71 2.46
C SER A 235 6.05 -15.67 1.37
N TYR A 236 6.88 -14.61 1.31
CA TYR A 236 7.89 -14.48 0.26
C TYR A 236 8.78 -15.72 0.19
N GLY A 237 8.94 -16.23 -1.03
CA GLY A 237 9.80 -17.38 -1.33
C GLY A 237 9.10 -18.74 -1.31
N ASN A 238 7.93 -18.87 -0.67
CA ASN A 238 7.18 -20.14 -0.61
C ASN A 238 6.79 -20.71 -1.98
N ASP A 239 6.81 -19.88 -3.02
CA ASP A 239 6.38 -20.21 -4.37
C ASP A 239 7.53 -20.18 -5.41
N LEU A 240 8.77 -19.98 -4.93
CA LEU A 240 10.01 -20.04 -5.70
C LEU A 240 10.62 -21.45 -5.64
N GLU A 241 11.45 -21.78 -6.64
CA GLU A 241 12.26 -23.02 -6.63
C GLU A 241 13.54 -22.86 -5.80
N GLU A 242 14.07 -21.64 -5.73
CA GLU A 242 15.19 -21.29 -4.86
C GLU A 242 14.71 -21.27 -3.40
N GLU A 243 15.42 -21.99 -2.52
CA GLU A 243 15.14 -21.98 -1.08
C GLU A 243 15.63 -20.65 -0.46
N ILE A 244 14.76 -19.65 -0.53
CA ILE A 244 14.96 -18.37 0.14
C ILE A 244 13.67 -17.94 0.85
N ASP A 245 13.80 -17.46 2.07
CA ASP A 245 12.67 -16.95 2.85
C ASP A 245 12.73 -15.43 3.00
N PHE A 246 11.65 -14.86 3.56
CA PHE A 246 11.56 -13.42 3.76
C PHE A 246 12.64 -12.87 4.70
N ALA A 247 13.03 -13.63 5.73
CA ALA A 247 14.08 -13.22 6.66
C ALA A 247 15.45 -13.08 5.94
N SER A 248 15.78 -14.04 5.09
CA SER A 248 17.00 -14.02 4.28
C SER A 248 17.00 -12.87 3.26
N LEU A 249 15.85 -12.60 2.62
CA LEU A 249 15.70 -11.43 1.76
C LEU A 249 15.96 -10.12 2.53
N MET A 250 15.35 -9.96 3.72
CA MET A 250 15.53 -8.77 4.55
C MET A 250 17.02 -8.52 4.89
N ARG A 251 17.77 -9.57 5.24
CA ARG A 251 19.22 -9.46 5.48
C ARG A 251 19.99 -9.02 4.24
N GLN A 252 19.65 -9.55 3.07
CA GLN A 252 20.31 -9.17 1.82
C GLN A 252 20.03 -7.71 1.44
N VAL A 253 18.80 -7.24 1.61
CA VAL A 253 18.44 -5.83 1.39
C VAL A 253 19.20 -4.91 2.37
N CYS A 254 19.39 -5.31 3.63
CA CYS A 254 20.16 -4.53 4.60
C CYS A 254 21.64 -4.36 4.22
N ARG A 255 22.20 -5.27 3.42
CA ARG A 255 23.59 -5.21 2.95
C ARG A 255 23.81 -4.21 1.81
N VAL A 256 22.75 -3.70 1.18
CA VAL A 256 22.87 -2.70 0.12
C VAL A 256 23.38 -1.39 0.71
N GLU A 257 24.46 -0.87 0.12
CA GLU A 257 25.06 0.42 0.50
C GLU A 257 24.13 1.58 0.11
N GLY A 258 24.13 2.65 0.91
CA GLY A 258 23.23 3.79 0.73
C GLY A 258 21.84 3.64 1.37
N ILE A 259 21.38 2.40 1.59
CA ILE A 259 20.15 2.13 2.35
C ILE A 259 20.46 2.10 3.85
N GLU A 260 19.75 2.93 4.61
CA GLU A 260 19.93 3.10 6.06
C GLU A 260 18.75 2.54 6.86
N ARG A 261 17.55 2.49 6.26
CA ARG A 261 16.37 1.86 6.85
C ARG A 261 15.68 0.89 5.90
N VAL A 262 15.31 -0.26 6.43
CA VAL A 262 14.50 -1.27 5.75
C VAL A 262 13.23 -1.51 6.56
N ARG A 263 12.09 -1.37 5.90
CA ARG A 263 10.76 -1.57 6.48
C ARG A 263 9.98 -2.56 5.63
N PHE A 264 8.98 -3.17 6.24
CA PHE A 264 7.92 -3.85 5.54
C PHE A 264 6.59 -3.59 6.24
N MET A 265 5.51 -3.93 5.56
CA MET A 265 4.15 -3.93 6.11
C MET A 265 3.42 -5.15 5.54
N THR A 266 2.23 -5.48 6.06
CA THR A 266 1.40 -6.63 5.63
C THR A 266 1.92 -7.99 6.07
N SER A 267 2.14 -8.14 7.38
CA SER A 267 2.39 -9.46 7.98
C SER A 267 1.08 -10.22 8.15
N HIS A 268 1.13 -11.54 8.07
CA HIS A 268 0.03 -12.39 8.51
C HIS A 268 0.50 -13.17 9.75
N PRO A 269 -0.23 -13.16 10.90
CA PRO A 269 0.27 -13.77 12.13
C PRO A 269 0.71 -15.23 12.00
N LYS A 270 -0.03 -16.04 11.21
CA LYS A 270 0.35 -17.45 10.94
C LYS A 270 1.69 -17.63 10.22
N ASP A 271 2.15 -16.62 9.48
CA ASP A 271 3.32 -16.70 8.61
C ASP A 271 4.53 -15.96 9.22
N LEU A 272 4.37 -15.33 10.40
CA LEU A 272 5.47 -14.68 11.09
C LEU A 272 6.41 -15.73 11.71
N SER A 273 7.56 -15.96 11.07
CA SER A 273 8.55 -16.94 11.52
C SER A 273 9.43 -16.42 12.66
N ASP A 274 9.92 -17.32 13.51
CA ASP A 274 10.91 -16.99 14.55
C ASP A 274 12.19 -16.41 13.90
N ALA A 275 12.60 -16.93 12.73
CA ALA A 275 13.74 -16.41 11.97
C ALA A 275 13.58 -14.93 11.54
N LEU A 276 12.36 -14.50 11.20
CA LEU A 276 12.09 -13.09 10.90
C LEU A 276 12.16 -12.24 12.16
N ILE A 277 11.61 -12.71 13.30
CA ILE A 277 11.69 -11.99 14.58
C ILE A 277 13.16 -11.78 14.97
N ASP A 278 13.99 -12.82 14.82
CA ASP A 278 15.42 -12.79 15.15
C ASP A 278 16.17 -11.83 14.24
N THR A 279 15.91 -11.92 12.93
CA THR A 279 16.48 -11.00 11.94
C THR A 279 16.08 -9.56 12.24
N MET A 280 14.82 -9.30 12.57
CA MET A 280 14.36 -7.97 12.96
C MET A 280 15.03 -7.49 14.23
N ALA A 281 15.33 -8.34 15.21
CA ALA A 281 16.00 -7.94 16.45
C ALA A 281 17.48 -7.60 16.20
N GLU A 282 18.18 -8.46 15.47
CA GLU A 282 19.62 -8.38 15.24
C GLU A 282 20.03 -7.28 14.25
N GLU A 283 19.26 -7.07 13.18
CA GLU A 283 19.65 -6.13 12.12
C GLU A 283 19.26 -4.69 12.49
N PRO A 284 20.23 -3.75 12.63
CA PRO A 284 19.97 -2.39 13.07
C PRO A 284 19.27 -1.54 12.01
N LYS A 285 19.45 -1.87 10.72
CA LYS A 285 18.75 -1.17 9.61
C LYS A 285 17.27 -1.53 9.53
N ILE A 286 16.84 -2.66 10.12
CA ILE A 286 15.45 -3.06 10.09
C ILE A 286 14.68 -2.25 11.13
N CYS A 287 13.70 -1.49 10.65
CA CYS A 287 12.83 -0.69 11.49
C CYS A 287 12.12 -1.54 12.55
N LYS A 288 12.18 -1.12 13.82
CA LYS A 288 11.50 -1.78 14.95
C LYS A 288 10.00 -1.45 15.00
N GLN A 289 9.33 -1.67 13.87
CA GLN A 289 7.87 -1.60 13.72
C GLN A 289 7.38 -2.92 13.12
N LEU A 290 6.39 -3.54 13.76
CA LEU A 290 5.71 -4.71 13.24
C LEU A 290 4.21 -4.46 13.14
N HIS A 291 3.70 -4.54 11.92
CA HIS A 291 2.27 -4.54 11.65
C HIS A 291 1.76 -5.98 11.62
N LEU A 292 0.94 -6.35 12.61
CA LEU A 292 0.52 -7.74 12.88
C LEU A 292 -1.02 -7.82 13.08
N PRO A 293 -1.80 -7.85 11.99
CA PRO A 293 -3.25 -7.74 12.02
C PRO A 293 -3.95 -8.93 12.69
N VAL A 294 -4.52 -8.73 13.88
CA VAL A 294 -5.35 -9.73 14.56
C VAL A 294 -6.76 -9.81 13.96
N GLN A 295 -7.33 -8.66 13.54
CA GLN A 295 -8.69 -8.46 13.00
C GLN A 295 -9.82 -8.54 14.03
N SER A 296 -9.83 -9.57 14.89
CA SER A 296 -10.82 -9.74 15.96
C SER A 296 -10.17 -10.43 17.16
N GLY A 297 -10.71 -10.23 18.36
CA GLY A 297 -10.28 -10.92 19.56
C GLY A 297 -11.15 -12.09 19.99
N SER A 298 -12.05 -12.57 19.13
CA SER A 298 -12.83 -13.79 19.38
C SER A 298 -12.35 -14.93 18.49
N ASP A 299 -12.01 -16.08 19.08
CA ASP A 299 -11.64 -17.29 18.32
C ASP A 299 -12.75 -17.75 17.36
N ARG A 300 -14.01 -17.53 17.74
CA ARG A 300 -15.17 -17.86 16.90
C ARG A 300 -15.16 -17.00 15.64
N ILE A 301 -14.92 -15.70 15.79
CA ILE A 301 -14.87 -14.74 14.68
C ILE A 301 -13.60 -14.91 13.86
N LEU A 302 -12.44 -15.13 14.49
CA LEU A 302 -11.19 -15.48 13.79
C LEU A 302 -11.36 -16.72 12.90
N ARG A 303 -12.03 -17.76 13.40
CA ARG A 303 -12.35 -18.95 12.59
C ARG A 303 -13.30 -18.62 11.43
N ALA A 304 -14.34 -17.82 11.66
CA ALA A 304 -15.27 -17.38 10.61
C ALA A 304 -14.58 -16.47 9.57
N MET A 305 -13.57 -15.73 9.97
CA MET A 305 -12.67 -14.94 9.12
C MET A 305 -11.68 -15.81 8.32
N ASN A 306 -11.66 -17.13 8.53
CA ASN A 306 -10.69 -18.08 8.01
C ASN A 306 -9.24 -17.76 8.46
N ARG A 307 -9.08 -17.22 9.67
CA ARG A 307 -7.77 -17.13 10.33
C ARG A 307 -7.35 -18.51 10.82
N LYS A 308 -6.06 -18.82 10.68
CA LYS A 308 -5.47 -20.13 11.01
C LYS A 308 -4.69 -20.08 12.33
N TYR A 309 -5.20 -19.29 13.27
CA TYR A 309 -4.64 -19.10 14.59
C TYR A 309 -5.76 -18.70 15.56
N THR A 310 -5.51 -18.93 16.83
CA THR A 310 -6.32 -18.52 17.98
C THR A 310 -5.77 -17.25 18.61
N VAL A 311 -6.54 -16.65 19.51
CA VAL A 311 -6.12 -15.52 20.34
C VAL A 311 -4.92 -15.89 21.21
N ALA A 312 -4.88 -17.10 21.76
CA ALA A 312 -3.78 -17.56 22.59
C ALA A 312 -2.47 -17.61 21.79
N GLU A 313 -2.47 -18.26 20.63
CA GLU A 313 -1.30 -18.33 19.73
C GLU A 313 -0.87 -16.94 19.25
N TYR A 314 -1.82 -16.03 18.97
CA TYR A 314 -1.50 -14.65 18.62
C TYR A 314 -0.79 -13.92 19.76
N LEU A 315 -1.26 -14.08 21.00
CA LEU A 315 -0.66 -13.43 22.16
C LEU A 315 0.73 -14.01 22.48
N GLU A 316 0.92 -15.32 22.34
CA GLU A 316 2.25 -15.94 22.45
C GLU A 316 3.23 -15.36 21.43
N LEU A 317 2.77 -15.15 20.19
CA LEU A 317 3.58 -14.51 19.15
C LEU A 317 3.95 -13.07 19.50
N VAL A 318 3.00 -12.28 20.05
CA VAL A 318 3.28 -10.94 20.55
C VAL A 318 4.31 -10.96 21.69
N ASP A 319 4.18 -11.91 22.62
CA ASP A 319 5.09 -12.04 23.75
C ASP A 319 6.51 -12.43 23.29
N LYS A 320 6.63 -13.35 22.32
CA LYS A 320 7.92 -13.68 21.67
C LYS A 320 8.58 -12.46 21.05
N VAL A 321 7.82 -11.67 20.28
CA VAL A 321 8.31 -10.45 19.63
C VAL A 321 8.82 -9.45 20.66
N ARG A 322 8.07 -9.24 21.75
CA ARG A 322 8.46 -8.32 22.84
C ARG A 322 9.63 -8.81 23.67
N ALA A 323 9.77 -10.11 23.85
CA ALA A 323 10.91 -10.67 24.58
C ALA A 323 12.23 -10.35 23.87
N LYS A 324 12.24 -10.33 22.52
CA LYS A 324 13.43 -9.98 21.72
C LYS A 324 13.54 -8.50 21.43
N MET A 325 12.43 -7.78 21.33
CA MET A 325 12.38 -6.35 21.04
C MET A 325 11.39 -5.64 21.98
N PRO A 326 11.78 -5.31 23.23
CA PRO A 326 10.88 -4.76 24.24
C PRO A 326 10.18 -3.44 23.82
N ASP A 327 10.89 -2.59 23.07
CA ASP A 327 10.41 -1.29 22.63
C ASP A 327 9.75 -1.30 21.23
N ILE A 328 9.48 -2.48 20.66
CA ILE A 328 8.91 -2.59 19.31
C ILE A 328 7.55 -1.90 19.20
N VAL A 329 7.39 -1.12 18.12
CA VAL A 329 6.10 -0.51 17.78
C VAL A 329 5.20 -1.55 17.14
N LEU A 330 4.11 -1.90 17.82
CA LEU A 330 3.11 -2.85 17.32
C LEU A 330 1.89 -2.12 16.79
N THR A 331 1.48 -2.49 15.59
CA THR A 331 0.23 -2.01 14.97
C THR A 331 -0.60 -3.18 14.47
N THR A 332 -1.92 -3.01 14.35
CA THR A 332 -2.84 -4.07 13.90
C THR A 332 -3.97 -3.48 13.07
N ASP A 333 -4.68 -4.34 12.34
CA ASP A 333 -6.02 -4.03 11.83
C ASP A 333 -7.07 -4.66 12.75
N ILE A 334 -8.22 -4.01 12.87
CA ILE A 334 -9.42 -4.50 13.56
C ILE A 334 -10.65 -4.25 12.68
N ILE A 335 -11.50 -5.26 12.55
CA ILE A 335 -12.79 -5.18 11.85
C ILE A 335 -13.89 -5.33 12.90
N VAL A 336 -14.71 -4.30 13.06
CA VAL A 336 -15.90 -4.30 13.93
C VAL A 336 -17.15 -4.58 13.08
N GLY A 337 -18.06 -5.39 13.59
CA GLY A 337 -19.30 -5.76 12.91
C GLY A 337 -19.09 -6.77 11.80
N PHE A 338 -18.10 -7.67 11.93
CA PHE A 338 -17.96 -8.79 10.99
C PHE A 338 -19.25 -9.64 11.00
N PRO A 339 -19.72 -10.19 9.86
CA PRO A 339 -20.96 -10.95 9.82
C PRO A 339 -20.96 -12.11 10.83
N GLY A 340 -21.97 -12.09 11.70
CA GLY A 340 -22.11 -13.04 12.80
C GLY A 340 -21.35 -12.69 14.08
N GLU A 341 -20.65 -11.54 14.18
CA GLU A 341 -20.07 -11.01 15.42
C GLU A 341 -21.17 -10.58 16.41
N THR A 342 -21.01 -10.88 17.69
CA THR A 342 -21.90 -10.36 18.76
C THR A 342 -21.16 -9.36 19.64
N ASN A 343 -21.91 -8.66 20.51
CA ASN A 343 -21.31 -7.76 21.49
C ASN A 343 -20.31 -8.49 22.41
N GLU A 344 -20.54 -9.75 22.77
CA GLU A 344 -19.64 -10.56 23.59
C GLU A 344 -18.31 -10.87 22.89
N ASP A 345 -18.33 -11.11 21.58
CA ASP A 345 -17.09 -11.27 20.80
C ASP A 345 -16.33 -9.94 20.70
N PHE A 346 -17.06 -8.84 20.55
CA PHE A 346 -16.46 -7.51 20.51
C PHE A 346 -15.77 -7.15 21.84
N GLU A 347 -16.34 -7.49 22.99
CA GLU A 347 -15.66 -7.29 24.28
C GLU A 347 -14.33 -8.08 24.38
N GLN A 348 -14.23 -9.26 23.76
CA GLN A 348 -12.96 -10.00 23.68
C GLN A 348 -11.94 -9.26 22.80
N THR A 349 -12.39 -8.61 21.73
CA THR A 349 -11.55 -7.71 20.92
C THR A 349 -10.99 -6.55 21.75
N LEU A 350 -11.82 -5.91 22.57
CA LEU A 350 -11.36 -4.87 23.51
C LEU A 350 -10.35 -5.40 24.54
N ALA A 351 -10.52 -6.63 25.00
CA ALA A 351 -9.58 -7.27 25.93
C ALA A 351 -8.19 -7.43 25.29
N ILE A 352 -8.11 -7.82 24.00
CA ILE A 352 -6.85 -7.86 23.27
C ILE A 352 -6.22 -6.47 23.15
N LEU A 353 -6.99 -5.44 22.81
CA LEU A 353 -6.46 -4.07 22.70
C LEU A 353 -5.81 -3.63 24.03
N LYS A 354 -6.48 -3.89 25.15
CA LYS A 354 -5.98 -3.55 26.49
C LYS A 354 -4.74 -4.38 26.89
N LYS A 355 -4.70 -5.66 26.52
CA LYS A 355 -3.59 -6.57 26.82
C LYS A 355 -2.36 -6.25 25.96
N VAL A 356 -2.53 -6.15 24.65
CA VAL A 356 -1.44 -5.91 23.72
C VAL A 356 -1.00 -4.45 23.73
N GLN A 357 -1.88 -3.48 23.92
CA GLN A 357 -1.53 -2.06 23.92
C GLN A 357 -0.78 -1.63 22.64
N TYR A 358 -1.43 -1.82 21.49
CA TYR A 358 -0.89 -1.37 20.20
C TYR A 358 -0.62 0.13 20.18
N ASP A 359 0.42 0.56 19.48
CA ASP A 359 0.73 1.98 19.27
C ASP A 359 -0.31 2.65 18.37
N THR A 360 -0.83 1.92 17.39
CA THR A 360 -1.83 2.40 16.44
C THR A 360 -2.60 1.21 15.90
N ILE A 361 -3.88 1.39 15.62
CA ILE A 361 -4.68 0.40 14.89
C ILE A 361 -5.25 1.03 13.63
N PHE A 362 -5.41 0.22 12.59
CA PHE A 362 -6.31 0.54 11.50
C PHE A 362 -7.65 -0.12 11.78
N SER A 363 -8.62 0.70 12.16
CA SER A 363 -9.96 0.25 12.55
C SER A 363 -10.95 0.47 11.42
N PHE A 364 -11.77 -0.54 11.14
CA PHE A 364 -12.83 -0.47 10.14
C PHE A 364 -14.13 -1.04 10.70
N ILE A 365 -15.26 -0.43 10.35
CA ILE A 365 -16.53 -1.17 10.35
C ILE A 365 -16.50 -2.08 9.11
N TYR A 366 -16.95 -3.32 9.27
CA TYR A 366 -17.01 -4.27 8.17
C TYR A 366 -17.78 -3.67 6.98
N SER A 367 -17.12 -3.66 5.82
CA SER A 367 -17.71 -3.21 4.56
C SER A 367 -17.82 -4.42 3.64
N LYS A 368 -19.06 -4.73 3.25
CA LYS A 368 -19.40 -5.89 2.43
C LYS A 368 -18.72 -5.81 1.05
N ARG A 369 -18.00 -6.86 0.66
CA ARG A 369 -17.34 -6.97 -0.66
C ARG A 369 -17.97 -8.07 -1.48
N VAL A 370 -18.65 -7.70 -2.56
CA VAL A 370 -19.31 -8.66 -3.47
C VAL A 370 -18.28 -9.66 -4.00
N GLY A 371 -18.60 -10.96 -3.93
CA GLY A 371 -17.71 -12.05 -4.33
C GLY A 371 -16.88 -12.66 -3.20
N THR A 372 -16.86 -12.06 -2.00
CA THR A 372 -16.21 -12.67 -0.82
C THR A 372 -17.15 -13.61 -0.06
N PRO A 373 -16.64 -14.67 0.60
CA PRO A 373 -17.49 -15.56 1.42
C PRO A 373 -18.26 -14.83 2.53
N ALA A 374 -17.64 -13.85 3.19
CA ALA A 374 -18.30 -13.07 4.24
C ALA A 374 -19.49 -12.24 3.73
N ALA A 375 -19.53 -11.89 2.45
CA ALA A 375 -20.65 -11.13 1.89
C ALA A 375 -21.99 -11.91 1.86
N GLN A 376 -21.93 -13.23 2.00
CA GLN A 376 -23.11 -14.11 2.05
C GLN A 376 -23.46 -14.53 3.49
N MET A 377 -22.64 -14.18 4.47
CA MET A 377 -22.88 -14.52 5.87
C MET A 377 -23.98 -13.63 6.47
N PRO A 378 -24.80 -14.16 7.40
CA PRO A 378 -25.80 -13.36 8.11
C PRO A 378 -25.13 -12.29 8.98
N ASP A 379 -25.65 -11.07 8.89
CA ASP A 379 -25.26 -9.98 9.77
C ASP A 379 -26.25 -9.90 10.93
N VAL A 380 -25.74 -9.96 12.15
CA VAL A 380 -26.56 -10.08 13.37
C VAL A 380 -26.54 -8.81 14.22
N MET A 381 -25.65 -7.87 13.94
CA MET A 381 -25.58 -6.59 14.65
C MET A 381 -26.30 -5.50 13.86
N THR A 382 -27.00 -4.61 14.56
CA THR A 382 -27.53 -3.41 13.91
C THR A 382 -26.40 -2.40 13.63
N GLU A 383 -26.62 -1.45 12.72
CA GLU A 383 -25.64 -0.39 12.46
C GLU A 383 -25.35 0.43 13.71
N GLU A 384 -26.36 0.71 14.54
CA GLU A 384 -26.19 1.42 15.80
C GLU A 384 -25.27 0.66 16.77
N GLU A 385 -25.37 -0.67 16.82
CA GLU A 385 -24.49 -1.49 17.66
C GLU A 385 -23.05 -1.49 17.15
N LYS A 386 -22.86 -1.61 15.83
CA LYS A 386 -21.54 -1.53 15.20
C LYS A 386 -20.88 -0.19 15.47
N HIS A 387 -21.61 0.90 15.31
CA HIS A 387 -21.12 2.26 15.59
C HIS A 387 -20.78 2.46 17.06
N ARG A 388 -21.65 2.04 17.98
CA ARG A 388 -21.38 2.08 19.43
C ARG A 388 -20.10 1.32 19.79
N ASN A 389 -19.93 0.11 19.25
CA ASN A 389 -18.75 -0.70 19.50
C ASN A 389 -17.49 -0.06 18.88
N PHE A 390 -17.60 0.44 17.66
CA PHE A 390 -16.51 1.14 17.00
C PHE A 390 -16.03 2.36 17.81
N GLU A 391 -16.94 3.19 18.31
CA GLU A 391 -16.62 4.33 19.18
C GLU A 391 -15.95 3.89 20.49
N LYS A 392 -16.47 2.85 21.14
CA LYS A 392 -15.89 2.28 22.36
C LYS A 392 -14.45 1.77 22.14
N MET A 393 -14.20 1.11 21.01
CA MET A 393 -12.85 0.69 20.62
C MET A 393 -11.92 1.88 20.38
N LEU A 394 -12.38 2.91 19.66
CA LEU A 394 -11.59 4.11 19.40
C LEU A 394 -11.21 4.83 20.70
N GLN A 395 -12.11 4.92 21.66
CA GLN A 395 -11.81 5.52 22.97
C GLN A 395 -10.65 4.77 23.66
N VAL A 396 -10.75 3.45 23.78
CA VAL A 396 -9.69 2.62 24.39
C VAL A 396 -8.36 2.77 23.66
N GLN A 397 -8.36 2.72 22.32
CA GLN A 397 -7.13 2.87 21.55
C GLN A 397 -6.54 4.27 21.66
N ASN A 398 -7.37 5.32 21.71
CA ASN A 398 -6.90 6.71 21.85
C ASN A 398 -6.16 6.90 23.16
N GLU A 399 -6.68 6.37 24.27
CA GLU A 399 -6.03 6.41 25.59
C GLU A 399 -4.67 5.69 25.57
N ILE A 400 -4.62 4.49 24.96
CA ILE A 400 -3.37 3.73 24.80
C ILE A 400 -2.36 4.50 23.96
N SER A 401 -2.76 4.99 22.78
CA SER A 401 -1.89 5.68 21.83
C SER A 401 -1.35 6.97 22.44
N ARG A 402 -2.21 7.73 23.14
CA ARG A 402 -1.83 8.96 23.83
C ARG A 402 -0.78 8.69 24.90
N ARG A 403 -1.03 7.75 25.81
CA ARG A 403 -0.05 7.39 26.86
C ARG A 403 1.28 6.94 26.28
N LYS A 404 1.28 6.13 25.21
CA LYS A 404 2.51 5.68 24.55
C LYS A 404 3.27 6.82 23.91
N ASN A 405 2.59 7.79 23.30
CA ASN A 405 3.24 8.98 22.73
C ASN A 405 3.71 9.96 23.80
N ASP A 406 2.98 10.12 24.90
CA ASP A 406 3.40 10.97 26.03
C ASP A 406 4.70 10.46 26.65
N ALA A 407 4.95 9.14 26.62
CA ALA A 407 6.22 8.55 27.04
C ALA A 407 7.42 8.90 26.13
N TYR A 408 7.22 9.62 25.02
CA TYR A 408 8.30 10.17 24.19
C TYR A 408 8.73 11.56 24.65
N HIS A 409 7.96 12.26 25.49
CA HIS A 409 8.31 13.60 25.96
C HIS A 409 9.72 13.63 26.57
N GLY A 410 10.56 14.55 26.11
CA GLY A 410 11.96 14.71 26.50
C GLY A 410 12.95 13.77 25.82
N LYS A 411 12.48 12.69 25.17
CA LYS A 411 13.35 11.75 24.44
C LYS A 411 13.84 12.38 23.14
N VAL A 412 15.05 11.99 22.76
CA VAL A 412 15.60 12.30 21.43
C VAL A 412 15.35 11.09 20.53
N VAL A 413 14.80 11.35 19.35
CA VAL A 413 14.54 10.31 18.35
C VAL A 413 15.15 10.69 17.00
N THR A 414 15.61 9.67 16.26
CA THR A 414 16.10 9.85 14.90
C THR A 414 14.93 9.82 13.92
N VAL A 415 14.76 10.92 13.17
CA VAL A 415 13.65 11.15 12.25
C VAL A 415 14.17 11.23 10.82
N LEU A 416 13.57 10.47 9.92
CA LEU A 416 13.78 10.64 8.48
C LEU A 416 12.82 11.71 7.97
N VAL A 417 13.35 12.82 7.45
CA VAL A 417 12.54 13.96 7.02
C VAL A 417 11.90 13.69 5.66
N GLU A 418 10.57 13.76 5.61
CA GLU A 418 9.76 13.46 4.42
C GLU A 418 9.39 14.71 3.61
N GLY A 419 9.25 15.87 4.25
CA GLY A 419 8.79 17.08 3.57
C GLY A 419 8.21 18.12 4.52
N ALA A 420 7.45 19.06 3.96
CA ALA A 420 6.66 20.00 4.74
C ALA A 420 5.47 19.29 5.42
N SER A 421 5.10 19.74 6.62
CA SER A 421 3.92 19.24 7.31
C SER A 421 2.65 19.66 6.58
N LYS A 422 1.69 18.73 6.44
CA LYS A 422 0.42 18.99 5.73
C LYS A 422 -0.40 20.11 6.36
N ASN A 423 -0.29 20.28 7.68
CA ASN A 423 -1.11 21.22 8.44
C ASN A 423 -0.39 22.55 8.71
N ASN A 424 0.92 22.61 8.50
CA ASN A 424 1.72 23.82 8.66
C ASN A 424 2.98 23.73 7.79
N SER A 425 3.01 24.49 6.70
CA SER A 425 4.13 24.51 5.75
C SER A 425 5.43 25.09 6.33
N GLU A 426 5.38 25.78 7.47
CA GLU A 426 6.57 26.28 8.17
C GLU A 426 7.30 25.17 8.95
N ASN A 427 6.61 24.06 9.21
CA ASN A 427 7.19 22.90 9.87
C ASN A 427 7.54 21.81 8.85
N LEU A 428 8.61 21.08 9.14
CA LEU A 428 8.89 19.82 8.48
C LEU A 428 8.18 18.68 9.19
N THR A 429 8.02 17.58 8.46
CA THR A 429 7.48 16.33 8.97
C THR A 429 8.36 15.16 8.56
N GLY A 430 8.40 14.15 9.41
CA GLY A 430 9.16 12.94 9.17
C GLY A 430 8.76 11.80 10.08
N ARG A 431 9.44 10.66 9.94
CA ARG A 431 9.13 9.44 10.69
C ARG A 431 10.29 8.86 11.46
N THR A 432 10.01 8.38 12.67
CA THR A 432 10.93 7.52 13.43
C THR A 432 11.01 6.13 12.80
N GLU A 433 11.96 5.30 13.25
CA GLU A 433 12.02 3.89 12.83
C GLU A 433 10.72 3.13 13.17
N GLY A 434 10.06 3.48 14.28
CA GLY A 434 8.76 2.95 14.68
C GLY A 434 7.59 3.45 13.82
N GLY A 435 7.83 4.36 12.88
CA GLY A 435 6.82 4.93 11.99
C GLY A 435 5.99 6.08 12.60
N LYS A 436 6.35 6.55 13.81
CA LYS A 436 5.67 7.69 14.45
C LYS A 436 5.97 8.97 13.69
N VAL A 437 4.92 9.76 13.44
CA VAL A 437 5.02 11.06 12.78
C VAL A 437 5.58 12.08 13.77
N VAL A 438 6.63 12.78 13.36
CA VAL A 438 7.24 13.87 14.14
C VAL A 438 7.19 15.14 13.30
N ASN A 439 6.67 16.23 13.87
CA ASN A 439 6.67 17.55 13.25
C ASN A 439 7.59 18.48 14.03
N PHE A 440 8.39 19.28 13.33
CA PHE A 440 9.38 20.16 13.96
C PHE A 440 9.73 21.30 13.00
N PRO A 441 10.14 22.48 13.52
CA PRO A 441 10.60 23.58 12.67
C PRO A 441 11.91 23.20 11.97
N GLY A 442 12.08 23.57 10.71
CA GLY A 442 13.29 23.27 9.97
C GLY A 442 13.29 23.75 8.52
N ASN A 443 14.46 23.68 7.88
CA ASN A 443 14.64 24.10 6.49
C ASN A 443 14.43 22.93 5.51
N ALA A 444 13.80 23.17 4.36
CA ALA A 444 13.53 22.16 3.32
C ALA A 444 14.78 21.41 2.82
N SER A 445 15.99 21.96 2.99
CA SER A 445 17.26 21.26 2.72
C SER A 445 17.53 20.03 3.60
N LEU A 446 16.70 19.79 4.62
CA LEU A 446 16.74 18.60 5.47
C LEU A 446 15.93 17.43 4.90
N VAL A 447 15.04 17.66 3.92
CA VAL A 447 14.26 16.59 3.28
C VAL A 447 15.20 15.54 2.70
N GLY A 448 14.92 14.26 2.97
CA GLY A 448 15.81 13.17 2.58
C GLY A 448 16.85 12.76 3.64
N LYS A 449 17.05 13.54 4.70
CA LYS A 449 18.09 13.31 5.71
C LYS A 449 17.52 12.75 7.02
N PHE A 450 18.38 12.11 7.80
CA PHE A 450 18.11 11.79 9.19
C PHE A 450 18.50 12.95 10.09
N VAL A 451 17.62 13.31 11.02
CA VAL A 451 17.86 14.35 12.02
C VAL A 451 17.48 13.83 13.40
N ARG A 452 18.21 14.28 14.43
CA ARG A 452 17.87 14.02 15.82
C ARG A 452 16.91 15.08 16.30
N VAL A 453 15.75 14.67 16.81
CA VAL A 453 14.70 15.58 17.29
C VAL A 453 14.40 15.26 18.74
N ARG A 454 14.53 16.26 19.62
CA ARG A 454 14.05 16.17 21.00
C ARG A 454 12.55 16.43 21.00
N ILE A 455 11.78 15.46 21.48
CA ILE A 455 10.32 15.58 21.56
C ILE A 455 9.95 16.50 22.72
N THR A 456 9.25 17.59 22.43
CA THR A 456 8.79 18.59 23.41
C THR A 456 7.30 18.47 23.69
N GLN A 457 6.54 17.89 22.77
CA GLN A 457 5.10 17.71 22.92
C GLN A 457 4.62 16.46 22.17
N SER A 458 3.55 15.85 22.68
CA SER A 458 2.87 14.72 22.07
C SER A 458 1.38 15.02 21.88
N GLN A 459 0.84 14.49 20.79
CA GLN A 459 -0.58 14.32 20.56
C GLN A 459 -0.87 12.82 20.37
N THR A 460 -2.15 12.48 20.24
CA THR A 460 -2.58 11.08 20.08
C THR A 460 -1.94 10.40 18.86
N TRP A 461 -1.70 11.15 17.78
CA TRP A 461 -1.26 10.60 16.48
C TRP A 461 0.04 11.20 15.92
N SER A 462 0.62 12.15 16.62
CA SER A 462 1.82 12.86 16.20
C SER A 462 2.64 13.31 17.40
N LEU A 463 3.94 13.45 17.17
CA LEU A 463 4.89 14.05 18.09
C LEU A 463 5.33 15.40 17.53
N PHE A 464 5.75 16.28 18.42
CA PHE A 464 6.30 17.59 18.13
C PHE A 464 7.60 17.75 18.87
N GLY A 465 8.57 18.41 18.24
CA GLY A 465 9.87 18.57 18.83
C GLY A 465 10.70 19.62 18.13
N GLU A 466 11.95 19.70 18.55
CA GLU A 466 12.96 20.61 18.04
C GLU A 466 14.20 19.82 17.65
N ILE A 467 14.89 20.26 16.59
CA ILE A 467 16.13 19.63 16.16
C ILE A 467 17.15 19.78 17.29
N GLU A 468 17.71 18.68 17.74
CA GLU A 468 18.82 18.69 18.68
C GLU A 468 20.05 19.23 17.94
N SER A 469 20.57 20.39 18.33
CA SER A 469 21.84 20.88 17.83
C SER A 469 22.94 19.92 18.28
N GLU A 470 23.78 19.49 17.33
CA GLU A 470 25.07 18.90 17.69
C GLU A 470 25.87 20.03 18.33
N GLU A 471 25.99 20.03 19.66
CA GLU A 471 27.02 20.84 20.30
C GLU A 471 28.38 20.40 19.74
N ALA A 472 29.11 21.40 19.23
CA ALA A 472 30.24 21.33 18.30
C ALA A 472 31.45 20.51 18.77
#